data_AF-A0A1W9IZ32-F1
#
_entry.id   AF-A0A1W9IZ32-F1
#
_cell.length_a   1.000
_cell.length_b   1.000
_cell.length_c   1.000
_cell.angle_alpha   90.00
_cell.angle_beta   90.00
_cell.angle_gamma   90.00
#
_symmetry.space_group_name_H-M   'P 1'
#
loop_
_entity.id
_entity.type
_entity.pdbx_description
1 polymer ?
#
loop_
_entity_poly.entity_id
_entity_poly.type
_entity_poly.pdbx_seq_one_letter_code
_entity_poly.pdbx_strand_id
1 'polypeptide(L)'
;MAADKSLYDRLGGKPAITTVVEDFVGRVAADSRINGKFATANIPRLKMLLVEQICQASGGPCTYTGRDMKTTHAGMGLTGDDFDALVGDLVATLNKFKVGDREKNELLGALGPMKKDIVTSPMAMAGPDGTLPLPADYKSWPKFLTDIPKGEAKQVRDIYINPTGARTSAGQNFPNGTVMVMEIYKAKMDGDKLMTSMDGKPMKGDLAKVFVMGKEQGWGDKLPENLKNGDWAYAAYDATSKPLMEDFTKCRACHTPLAQKDFVHRYDEYFQTRGRM
;
A
#
# COMPACT_ATOMS: atom_id res chain seq x y z
N MET A 1 3.58 -13.89 -48.56
CA MET A 1 2.80 -14.03 -47.31
C MET A 1 1.99 -12.75 -47.15
N ALA A 2 0.67 -12.81 -47.11
CA ALA A 2 -0.11 -11.65 -46.67
C ALA A 2 0.25 -11.39 -45.19
N ALA A 3 0.50 -10.14 -44.81
CA ALA A 3 0.66 -9.80 -43.41
C ALA A 3 -0.62 -10.19 -42.65
N ASP A 4 -0.46 -10.79 -41.46
CA ASP A 4 -1.61 -11.08 -40.59
C ASP A 4 -2.35 -9.76 -40.29
N LYS A 5 -3.69 -9.81 -40.26
CA LYS A 5 -4.49 -8.62 -39.98
C LYS A 5 -4.15 -8.09 -38.58
N SER A 6 -4.21 -6.77 -38.41
CA SER A 6 -3.99 -6.17 -37.09
C SER A 6 -5.03 -6.68 -36.08
N LEU A 7 -4.71 -6.64 -34.79
CA LEU A 7 -5.69 -6.94 -33.75
C LEU A 7 -6.92 -6.05 -33.89
N TYR A 8 -6.74 -4.76 -34.22
CA TYR A 8 -7.81 -3.81 -34.51
C TYR A 8 -8.78 -4.31 -35.59
N ASP A 9 -8.25 -4.81 -36.71
CA ASP A 9 -9.07 -5.36 -37.80
C ASP A 9 -9.81 -6.62 -37.37
N ARG A 10 -9.17 -7.49 -36.59
CA ARG A 10 -9.80 -8.71 -36.06
C ARG A 10 -10.86 -8.44 -35.01
N LEU A 11 -10.71 -7.36 -34.25
CA LEU A 11 -11.71 -6.86 -33.31
C LEU A 11 -12.91 -6.18 -34.00
N GLY A 12 -12.88 -6.02 -35.33
CA GLY A 12 -13.96 -5.38 -36.09
C GLY A 12 -13.86 -3.85 -36.17
N GLY A 13 -12.68 -3.31 -35.87
CA GLY A 13 -12.37 -1.89 -35.96
C GLY A 13 -13.11 -1.00 -34.95
N LYS A 14 -13.04 0.32 -35.15
CA LYS A 14 -13.55 1.34 -34.23
C LYS A 14 -15.04 1.18 -33.88
N PRO A 15 -15.96 0.83 -34.81
CA PRO A 15 -17.37 0.64 -34.46
C PRO A 15 -17.57 -0.48 -33.43
N ALA A 16 -16.94 -1.64 -33.64
CA ALA A 16 -17.04 -2.77 -32.71
C ALA A 16 -16.39 -2.46 -31.35
N ILE A 17 -15.22 -1.81 -31.35
CA ILE A 17 -14.56 -1.32 -30.12
C ILE A 17 -15.46 -0.36 -29.36
N THR A 18 -16.16 0.55 -30.05
CA THR A 18 -17.09 1.50 -29.42
C THR A 18 -18.24 0.78 -28.73
N THR A 19 -18.81 -0.24 -29.35
CA THR A 19 -19.86 -1.07 -28.74
C THR A 19 -19.36 -1.84 -27.52
N VAL A 20 -18.14 -2.38 -27.58
CA VAL A 20 -17.49 -3.04 -26.44
C VAL A 20 -17.29 -2.06 -25.28
N VAL A 21 -16.77 -0.85 -25.55
CA VAL A 21 -16.56 0.17 -24.52
C VAL A 21 -17.88 0.61 -23.87
N GLU A 22 -18.96 0.72 -24.64
CA GLU A 22 -20.28 1.08 -24.11
C GLU A 22 -20.77 0.05 -23.07
N ASP A 23 -20.70 -1.25 -23.39
CA ASP A 23 -21.07 -2.32 -22.45
C ASP A 23 -20.12 -2.38 -21.24
N PHE A 24 -18.82 -2.26 -21.49
CA PHE A 24 -17.78 -2.28 -20.46
C PHE A 24 -17.99 -1.18 -19.42
N VAL A 25 -18.22 0.06 -19.85
CA VAL A 25 -18.49 1.17 -18.92
C VAL A 25 -19.79 0.96 -18.16
N GLY A 26 -20.81 0.35 -18.79
CA GLY A 26 -22.03 -0.06 -18.11
C GLY A 26 -21.79 -1.09 -16.99
N ARG A 27 -20.89 -2.06 -17.21
CA ARG A 27 -20.50 -3.04 -16.18
C ARG A 27 -19.73 -2.41 -15.04
N VAL A 28 -18.75 -1.56 -15.35
CA VAL A 28 -17.97 -0.83 -14.33
C VAL A 28 -18.88 0.04 -13.46
N ALA A 29 -19.91 0.66 -14.04
CA ALA A 29 -20.88 1.43 -13.27
C ALA A 29 -21.71 0.56 -12.30
N ALA A 30 -21.94 -0.71 -12.64
CA ALA A 30 -22.68 -1.67 -11.83
C ALA A 30 -21.82 -2.45 -10.82
N ASP A 31 -20.49 -2.45 -10.97
CA ASP A 31 -19.57 -3.16 -10.07
C ASP A 31 -19.32 -2.37 -8.78
N SER A 32 -19.92 -2.83 -7.68
CA SER A 32 -19.79 -2.21 -6.36
C SER A 32 -18.36 -2.21 -5.79
N ARG A 33 -17.45 -3.02 -6.35
CA ARG A 33 -16.03 -3.03 -5.96
C ARG A 33 -15.32 -1.74 -6.38
N ILE A 34 -15.66 -1.20 -7.56
CA ILE A 34 -14.89 -0.12 -8.21
C ILE A 34 -15.72 1.09 -8.64
N ASN A 35 -17.06 0.98 -8.72
CA ASN A 35 -17.91 2.05 -9.25
C ASN A 35 -17.75 3.40 -8.51
N GLY A 36 -17.51 3.37 -7.20
CA GLY A 36 -17.28 4.57 -6.39
C GLY A 36 -16.05 5.39 -6.84
N LYS A 37 -15.05 4.75 -7.47
CA LYS A 37 -13.87 5.42 -8.02
C LYS A 37 -14.20 6.28 -9.24
N PHE A 38 -15.34 6.02 -9.90
CA PHE A 38 -15.79 6.72 -11.10
C PHE A 38 -16.91 7.73 -10.83
N ALA A 39 -17.29 7.97 -9.57
CA ALA A 39 -18.44 8.81 -9.20
C ALA A 39 -18.38 10.24 -9.75
N THR A 40 -17.19 10.79 -9.95
CA THR A 40 -16.97 12.15 -10.49
C THR A 40 -16.48 12.16 -11.94
N ALA A 41 -16.42 10.99 -12.59
CA ALA A 41 -15.90 10.87 -13.94
C ALA A 41 -16.86 11.52 -14.97
N ASN A 42 -16.29 12.24 -15.93
CA ASN A 42 -17.03 12.64 -17.13
C ASN A 42 -17.19 11.41 -18.03
N ILE A 43 -18.32 10.71 -17.90
CA ILE A 43 -18.57 9.43 -18.58
C ILE A 43 -18.48 9.53 -20.11
N PRO A 44 -19.06 10.54 -20.79
CA PRO A 44 -18.88 10.71 -22.24
C PRO A 44 -17.41 10.81 -22.64
N ARG A 45 -16.61 11.61 -21.93
CA ARG A 45 -15.17 11.75 -22.19
C ARG A 45 -14.42 10.47 -21.90
N LEU A 46 -14.75 9.76 -20.82
CA LEU A 46 -14.14 8.49 -20.46
C LEU A 46 -14.33 7.44 -21.57
N LYS A 47 -15.57 7.27 -22.06
CA LYS A 47 -15.88 6.34 -23.16
C LYS A 47 -15.06 6.66 -24.42
N MET A 48 -15.02 7.92 -24.82
CA MET A 48 -14.22 8.36 -25.97
C MET A 48 -12.74 7.98 -25.80
N LEU A 49 -12.15 8.30 -24.64
CA LEU A 49 -10.74 8.00 -24.35
C LEU A 49 -10.45 6.49 -24.29
N LEU A 50 -11.38 5.67 -23.77
CA LEU A 50 -11.24 4.21 -23.78
C LEU A 50 -11.28 3.63 -25.20
N VAL A 51 -12.15 4.16 -26.07
CA VAL A 51 -12.19 3.78 -27.49
C VAL A 51 -10.87 4.11 -28.17
N GLU A 52 -10.35 5.32 -27.98
CA GLU A 52 -9.05 5.71 -28.54
C GLU A 52 -7.91 4.82 -28.01
N GLN A 53 -7.90 4.55 -26.70
CA GLN A 53 -6.88 3.73 -26.05
C GLN A 53 -6.85 2.30 -26.61
N ILE A 54 -8.01 1.64 -26.72
CA ILE A 54 -8.13 0.27 -27.26
C ILE A 54 -7.82 0.27 -28.75
N CYS A 55 -8.31 1.25 -29.51
CA CYS A 55 -8.02 1.36 -30.93
C CYS A 55 -6.52 1.49 -31.19
N GLN A 56 -5.83 2.39 -30.48
CA GLN A 56 -4.38 2.54 -30.63
C GLN A 56 -3.62 1.28 -30.16
N ALA A 57 -3.97 0.74 -28.98
CA ALA A 57 -3.28 -0.43 -28.41
C ALA A 57 -3.43 -1.70 -29.26
N SER A 58 -4.52 -1.81 -30.02
CA SER A 58 -4.76 -2.93 -30.95
C SER A 58 -4.15 -2.72 -32.34
N GLY A 59 -3.36 -1.65 -32.55
CA GLY A 59 -2.72 -1.35 -33.83
C GLY A 59 -3.61 -0.64 -34.85
N GLY A 60 -4.73 -0.07 -34.39
CA GLY A 60 -5.63 0.73 -35.23
C GLY A 60 -5.10 2.15 -35.49
N PRO A 61 -5.76 2.91 -36.37
CA PRO A 61 -5.29 4.23 -36.81
C PRO A 61 -5.58 5.36 -35.80
N CYS A 62 -6.16 5.06 -34.64
CA CYS A 62 -6.49 6.07 -33.65
C CYS A 62 -5.26 6.52 -32.86
N THR A 63 -5.29 7.75 -32.39
CA THR A 63 -4.35 8.27 -31.39
C THR A 63 -5.10 8.54 -30.10
N TYR A 64 -4.57 8.08 -28.99
CA TYR A 64 -5.03 8.39 -27.64
C TYR A 64 -4.69 9.83 -27.31
N THR A 65 -5.73 10.61 -27.01
CA THR A 65 -5.62 12.06 -26.77
C THR A 65 -5.64 12.44 -25.29
N GLY A 66 -5.73 11.45 -24.40
CA GLY A 66 -5.73 11.68 -22.96
C GLY A 66 -4.34 11.97 -22.38
N ARG A 67 -4.31 12.31 -21.09
CA ARG A 67 -3.05 12.38 -20.34
C ARG A 67 -2.50 10.97 -20.15
N ASP A 68 -1.20 10.84 -19.92
CA ASP A 68 -0.58 9.56 -19.65
C ASP A 68 -1.22 8.84 -18.45
N MET A 69 -1.09 7.52 -18.40
CA MET A 69 -1.74 6.68 -17.39
C MET A 69 -1.32 7.04 -15.96
N LYS A 70 -0.06 7.42 -15.76
CA LYS A 70 0.46 7.78 -14.44
C LYS A 70 -0.15 9.09 -13.95
N THR A 71 -0.12 10.14 -14.76
CA THR A 71 -0.69 11.44 -14.41
C THR A 71 -2.21 11.39 -14.28
N THR A 72 -2.88 10.60 -15.11
CA THR A 72 -4.35 10.48 -15.06
C THR A 72 -4.83 9.87 -13.74
N HIS A 73 -4.11 8.88 -13.22
CA HIS A 73 -4.51 8.12 -12.03
C HIS A 73 -3.75 8.52 -10.75
N ALA A 74 -2.89 9.53 -10.82
CA ALA A 74 -2.14 10.04 -9.69
C ALA A 74 -3.09 10.46 -8.54
N GLY A 75 -2.78 10.01 -7.32
CA GLY A 75 -3.53 10.35 -6.11
C GLY A 75 -4.86 9.62 -5.93
N MET A 76 -5.26 8.71 -6.85
CA MET A 76 -6.52 7.96 -6.73
C MET A 76 -6.44 6.76 -5.77
N GLY A 77 -5.24 6.37 -5.34
CA GLY A 77 -5.02 5.24 -4.43
C GLY A 77 -5.57 3.93 -4.98
N LEU A 78 -5.33 3.66 -6.27
CA LEU A 78 -5.81 2.46 -6.95
C LEU A 78 -4.91 1.27 -6.61
N THR A 79 -5.53 0.19 -6.17
CA THR A 79 -4.85 -1.04 -5.76
C THR A 79 -4.77 -2.04 -6.91
N GLY A 80 -4.02 -3.14 -6.69
CA GLY A 80 -4.00 -4.27 -7.61
C GLY A 80 -5.39 -4.87 -7.81
N ASP A 81 -6.16 -4.98 -6.72
CA ASP A 81 -7.51 -5.53 -6.73
C ASP A 81 -8.49 -4.66 -7.52
N ASP A 82 -8.37 -3.33 -7.42
CA ASP A 82 -9.18 -2.39 -8.23
C ASP A 82 -8.92 -2.60 -9.73
N PHE A 83 -7.64 -2.76 -10.11
CA PHE A 83 -7.26 -3.01 -11.50
C PHE A 83 -7.75 -4.38 -11.99
N ASP A 84 -7.63 -5.41 -11.16
CA ASP A 84 -8.06 -6.76 -11.50
C ASP A 84 -9.59 -6.87 -11.60
N ALA A 85 -10.34 -6.11 -10.78
CA ALA A 85 -11.78 -5.96 -10.92
C ALA A 85 -12.16 -5.32 -12.27
N LEU A 86 -11.50 -4.22 -12.65
CA LEU A 86 -11.70 -3.54 -13.93
C LEU A 86 -11.38 -4.45 -15.13
N VAL A 87 -10.28 -5.22 -15.06
CA VAL A 87 -9.93 -6.21 -16.08
C VAL A 87 -10.97 -7.32 -16.15
N GLY A 88 -11.49 -7.77 -15.01
CA GLY A 88 -12.59 -8.73 -14.94
C GLY A 88 -13.84 -8.27 -15.68
N ASP A 89 -14.21 -7.00 -15.52
CA ASP A 89 -15.34 -6.40 -16.23
C ASP A 89 -15.11 -6.34 -17.75
N LEU A 90 -13.90 -5.98 -18.18
CA LEU A 90 -13.51 -6.00 -19.59
C LEU A 90 -13.60 -7.41 -20.17
N VAL A 91 -13.07 -8.42 -19.47
CA VAL A 91 -13.16 -9.84 -19.88
C VAL A 91 -14.61 -10.28 -19.98
N ALA A 92 -15.46 -9.91 -19.03
CA ALA A 92 -16.89 -10.22 -19.06
C ALA A 92 -17.59 -9.60 -20.28
N THR A 93 -17.24 -8.37 -20.66
CA THR A 93 -17.72 -7.75 -21.90
C THR A 93 -17.22 -8.49 -23.14
N LEU A 94 -15.92 -8.78 -23.24
CA LEU A 94 -15.35 -9.48 -24.39
C LEU A 94 -15.99 -10.88 -24.57
N ASN A 95 -16.29 -11.57 -23.46
CA ASN A 95 -17.02 -12.84 -23.48
C ASN A 95 -18.48 -12.66 -23.97
N LYS A 96 -19.18 -11.60 -23.53
CA LYS A 96 -20.53 -11.28 -24.04
C LYS A 96 -20.55 -11.09 -25.55
N PHE A 97 -19.53 -10.42 -26.11
CA PHE A 97 -19.38 -10.21 -27.55
C PHE A 97 -18.73 -11.39 -28.28
N LYS A 98 -18.45 -12.50 -27.59
CA LYS A 98 -17.86 -13.72 -28.16
C LYS A 98 -16.53 -13.47 -28.88
N VAL A 99 -15.73 -12.54 -28.36
CA VAL A 99 -14.38 -12.29 -28.86
C VAL A 99 -13.53 -13.55 -28.64
N GLY A 100 -12.76 -13.94 -29.65
CA GLY A 100 -11.91 -15.13 -29.62
C GLY A 100 -10.82 -15.05 -28.54
N ASP A 101 -10.38 -16.20 -28.03
CA ASP A 101 -9.39 -16.23 -26.95
C ASP A 101 -8.04 -15.63 -27.37
N ARG A 102 -7.70 -15.76 -28.66
CA ARG A 102 -6.52 -15.10 -29.24
C ARG A 102 -6.62 -13.59 -29.09
N GLU A 103 -7.69 -12.99 -29.58
CA GLU A 103 -7.89 -11.54 -29.57
C GLU A 103 -8.03 -11.00 -28.14
N LYS A 104 -8.69 -11.75 -27.23
CA LYS A 104 -8.76 -11.41 -25.81
C LYS A 104 -7.36 -11.36 -25.19
N ASN A 105 -6.55 -12.41 -25.38
CA ASN A 105 -5.21 -12.48 -24.80
C ASN A 105 -4.27 -11.40 -25.37
N GLU A 106 -4.34 -11.12 -26.67
CA GLU A 106 -3.55 -10.06 -27.28
C GLU A 106 -3.97 -8.67 -26.77
N LEU A 107 -5.27 -8.40 -26.64
CA LEU A 107 -5.78 -7.13 -26.11
C LEU A 107 -5.37 -6.93 -24.65
N LEU A 108 -5.57 -7.95 -23.81
CA LEU A 108 -5.15 -7.91 -22.41
C LEU A 108 -3.63 -7.78 -22.28
N GLY A 109 -2.86 -8.43 -23.17
CA GLY A 109 -1.41 -8.27 -23.24
C GLY A 109 -0.97 -6.86 -23.63
N ALA A 110 -1.71 -6.18 -24.50
CA ALA A 110 -1.44 -4.80 -24.89
C ALA A 110 -1.76 -3.79 -23.78
N LEU A 111 -2.81 -4.04 -22.99
CA LEU A 111 -3.27 -3.14 -21.91
C LEU A 111 -2.60 -3.44 -20.56
N GLY A 112 -2.24 -4.70 -20.30
CA GLY A 112 -1.68 -5.16 -19.03
C GLY A 112 -0.49 -4.36 -18.49
N PRO A 113 0.50 -3.98 -19.33
CA PRO A 113 1.64 -3.17 -18.90
C PRO A 113 1.26 -1.81 -18.28
N MET A 114 0.08 -1.27 -18.58
CA MET A 114 -0.40 -0.02 -17.98
C MET A 114 -0.65 -0.15 -16.47
N LYS A 115 -0.82 -1.38 -15.95
CA LYS A 115 -1.00 -1.64 -14.51
C LYS A 115 0.10 -0.98 -13.68
N LYS A 116 1.35 -0.95 -14.16
CA LYS A 116 2.50 -0.36 -13.45
C LYS A 116 2.39 1.17 -13.26
N ASP A 117 1.66 1.83 -14.14
CA ASP A 117 1.50 3.29 -14.14
C ASP A 117 0.19 3.70 -13.44
N ILE A 118 -0.79 2.78 -13.34
CA ILE A 118 -2.12 3.02 -12.77
C ILE A 118 -2.19 2.59 -11.31
N VAL A 119 -1.69 1.39 -11.00
CA VAL A 119 -1.75 0.83 -9.66
C VAL A 119 -0.70 1.50 -8.81
N THR A 120 -1.17 2.22 -7.80
CA THR A 120 -0.34 2.53 -6.66
C THR A 120 -0.14 1.24 -5.88
N SER A 121 1.03 0.62 -6.04
CA SER A 121 1.49 -0.34 -5.05
C SER A 121 1.46 0.37 -3.68
N PRO A 122 1.13 -0.31 -2.57
CA PRO A 122 1.32 0.27 -1.23
C PRO A 122 2.76 0.80 -1.02
N MET A 123 3.70 0.33 -1.84
CA MET A 123 5.12 0.72 -1.91
C MET A 123 5.40 1.95 -2.82
N ALA A 124 4.41 2.50 -3.52
CA ALA A 124 4.58 3.57 -4.53
C ALA A 124 4.16 4.97 -4.04
N MET A 125 3.90 5.14 -2.74
CA MET A 125 3.78 6.46 -2.13
C MET A 125 5.17 6.96 -1.73
N ALA A 126 5.91 7.51 -2.70
CA ALA A 126 7.01 8.47 -2.56
C ALA A 126 7.97 8.38 -1.34
N GLY A 127 8.22 7.16 -0.86
CA GLY A 127 9.01 6.81 0.32
C GLY A 127 8.98 5.30 0.52
N PRO A 128 9.83 4.71 1.37
CA PRO A 128 10.02 3.27 1.46
C PRO A 128 8.99 2.53 2.33
N ASP A 129 7.81 3.10 2.59
CA ASP A 129 6.77 2.41 3.35
C ASP A 129 6.41 1.06 2.71
N GLY A 130 6.21 0.06 3.56
CA GLY A 130 5.96 -1.33 3.17
C GLY A 130 7.20 -2.07 2.66
N THR A 131 8.35 -1.41 2.52
CA THR A 131 9.57 -2.02 1.95
C THR A 131 10.66 -2.34 2.99
N LEU A 132 10.52 -1.82 4.21
CA LEU A 132 11.54 -1.99 5.26
C LEU A 132 11.64 -3.47 5.65
N PRO A 133 12.84 -4.08 5.61
CA PRO A 133 13.00 -5.47 6.02
C PRO A 133 12.75 -5.63 7.53
N LEU A 134 12.23 -6.79 7.93
CA LEU A 134 12.27 -7.24 9.32
C LEU A 134 13.67 -7.81 9.60
N PRO A 135 14.51 -7.14 10.40
CA PRO A 135 15.87 -7.62 10.69
C PRO A 135 15.80 -8.95 11.44
N ALA A 136 16.55 -9.98 11.05
CA ALA A 136 16.43 -11.30 11.68
C ALA A 136 16.93 -11.34 13.14
N ASP A 137 17.87 -10.46 13.48
CA ASP A 137 18.58 -10.40 14.75
C ASP A 137 17.98 -9.40 15.75
N TYR A 138 16.86 -8.74 15.42
CA TYR A 138 16.31 -7.64 16.22
C TYR A 138 16.01 -7.99 17.67
N LYS A 139 15.74 -9.27 17.97
CA LYS A 139 15.47 -9.74 19.33
C LYS A 139 16.69 -9.67 20.26
N SER A 140 17.89 -9.60 19.67
CA SER A 140 19.17 -9.41 20.38
C SER A 140 19.53 -7.94 20.60
N TRP A 141 18.77 -7.01 19.98
CA TRP A 141 19.05 -5.58 20.09
C TRP A 141 18.67 -5.02 21.46
N PRO A 142 19.19 -3.82 21.82
CA PRO A 142 18.70 -3.06 22.95
C PRO A 142 17.17 -2.96 22.97
N LYS A 143 16.58 -3.12 24.15
CA LYS A 143 15.16 -2.86 24.36
C LYS A 143 14.95 -1.35 24.42
N PHE A 144 14.00 -0.85 23.64
CA PHE A 144 13.49 0.50 23.79
C PHE A 144 12.56 0.54 25.00
N LEU A 145 11.47 -0.22 24.97
CA LEU A 145 10.56 -0.40 26.10
C LEU A 145 9.92 -1.80 25.99
N THR A 146 9.65 -2.46 27.12
CA THR A 146 9.01 -3.79 27.15
C THR A 146 7.82 -3.82 28.07
N ASP A 147 7.00 -4.86 27.91
CA ASP A 147 5.86 -5.15 28.78
C ASP A 147 4.84 -4.00 28.80
N ILE A 148 4.68 -3.31 27.66
CA ILE A 148 3.84 -2.12 27.55
C ILE A 148 2.38 -2.54 27.35
N PRO A 149 1.47 -2.33 28.32
CA PRO A 149 0.07 -2.69 28.14
C PRO A 149 -0.65 -1.73 27.19
N LYS A 150 -1.64 -2.24 26.47
CA LYS A 150 -2.64 -1.46 25.73
C LYS A 150 -4.02 -2.01 26.08
N GLY A 151 -4.54 -1.56 27.23
CA GLY A 151 -5.70 -2.16 27.92
C GLY A 151 -6.94 -2.34 27.06
N GLU A 152 -7.36 -1.29 26.35
CA GLU A 152 -8.54 -1.35 25.46
C GLU A 152 -8.37 -2.36 24.31
N ALA A 153 -7.13 -2.53 23.83
CA ALA A 153 -6.83 -3.42 22.73
C ALA A 153 -6.51 -4.86 23.18
N LYS A 154 -6.52 -5.15 24.49
CA LYS A 154 -6.10 -6.44 25.06
C LYS A 154 -4.74 -6.90 24.49
N GLN A 155 -3.78 -5.99 24.43
CA GLN A 155 -2.45 -6.19 23.83
C GLN A 155 -1.32 -5.84 24.80
N VAL A 156 -0.17 -6.48 24.60
CA VAL A 156 1.12 -6.16 25.25
C VAL A 156 2.16 -5.93 24.17
N ARG A 157 3.01 -4.91 24.33
CA ARG A 157 3.99 -4.52 23.32
C ARG A 157 5.41 -4.53 23.87
N ASP A 158 6.33 -5.02 23.05
CA ASP A 158 7.76 -4.86 23.22
C ASP A 158 8.32 -4.09 22.03
N ILE A 159 9.20 -3.14 22.32
CA ILE A 159 9.86 -2.31 21.32
C ILE A 159 11.37 -2.51 21.48
N TYR A 160 12.02 -2.82 20.37
CA TYR A 160 13.46 -2.99 20.22
C TYR A 160 13.99 -1.83 19.40
N ILE A 161 15.25 -1.46 19.63
CA ILE A 161 15.94 -0.42 18.87
C ILE A 161 17.35 -0.89 18.55
N ASN A 162 17.78 -0.73 17.30
CA ASN A 162 19.12 -1.16 16.90
C ASN A 162 20.23 -0.34 17.62
N PRO A 163 21.47 -0.83 17.66
CA PRO A 163 22.57 -0.14 18.32
C PRO A 163 22.81 1.30 17.84
N THR A 164 22.50 1.62 16.57
CA THR A 164 22.59 2.97 16.01
C THR A 164 21.62 3.92 16.72
N GLY A 165 20.33 3.58 16.74
CA GLY A 165 19.32 4.40 17.42
C GLY A 165 19.50 4.44 18.93
N ALA A 166 19.97 3.34 19.51
CA ALA A 166 20.24 3.25 20.95
C ALA A 166 21.36 4.20 21.40
N ARG A 167 22.16 4.80 20.53
CA ARG A 167 23.18 5.80 20.93
C ARG A 167 22.64 7.21 21.10
N THR A 168 21.40 7.45 20.69
CA THR A 168 20.74 8.77 20.78
C THR A 168 20.65 9.22 22.24
N SER A 169 20.78 10.53 22.48
CA SER A 169 20.58 11.16 23.79
C SER A 169 19.25 11.91 23.85
N ALA A 170 18.73 12.12 25.06
CA ALA A 170 17.51 12.88 25.27
C ALA A 170 17.61 14.30 24.66
N GLY A 171 16.55 14.73 23.97
CA GLY A 171 16.52 16.01 23.25
C GLY A 171 17.12 15.97 21.84
N GLN A 172 17.71 14.85 21.42
CA GLN A 172 18.20 14.66 20.05
C GLN A 172 17.20 13.89 19.19
N ASN A 173 17.22 14.18 17.89
CA ASN A 173 16.60 13.32 16.89
C ASN A 173 17.41 12.02 16.76
N PHE A 174 16.73 10.92 16.44
CA PHE A 174 17.42 9.67 16.14
C PHE A 174 18.21 9.83 14.83
N PRO A 175 19.43 9.28 14.75
CA PRO A 175 20.24 9.35 13.55
C PRO A 175 19.68 8.47 12.42
N ASN A 176 20.06 8.77 11.19
CA ASN A 176 19.82 7.86 10.05
C ASN A 176 20.49 6.50 10.30
N GLY A 177 19.88 5.45 9.76
CA GLY A 177 20.20 4.06 10.09
C GLY A 177 19.57 3.58 11.40
N THR A 178 18.74 4.39 12.07
CA THR A 178 17.92 3.92 13.20
C THR A 178 16.82 3.00 12.71
N VAL A 179 16.68 1.84 13.37
CA VAL A 179 15.57 0.91 13.16
C VAL A 179 14.97 0.54 14.50
N MET A 180 13.65 0.60 14.60
CA MET A 180 12.88 0.12 15.74
C MET A 180 11.91 -0.96 15.30
N VAL A 181 11.78 -2.00 16.11
CA VAL A 181 10.85 -3.10 15.87
C VAL A 181 9.91 -3.19 17.04
N MET A 182 8.60 -3.19 16.78
CA MET A 182 7.56 -3.34 17.80
C MET A 182 6.85 -4.68 17.60
N GLU A 183 7.01 -5.59 18.55
CA GLU A 183 6.18 -6.79 18.66
C GLU A 183 4.89 -6.46 19.41
N ILE A 184 3.75 -6.89 18.86
CA ILE A 184 2.44 -6.82 19.49
C ILE A 184 2.00 -8.23 19.82
N TYR A 185 1.86 -8.52 21.11
CA TYR A 185 1.33 -9.76 21.64
C TYR A 185 -0.13 -9.58 22.04
N LYS A 186 -0.91 -10.65 21.92
CA LYS A 186 -2.19 -10.76 22.66
C LYS A 186 -1.89 -10.74 24.15
N ALA A 187 -2.69 -10.02 24.93
CA ALA A 187 -2.62 -10.14 26.37
C ALA A 187 -3.22 -11.47 26.84
N LYS A 188 -2.61 -12.10 27.86
CA LYS A 188 -3.31 -13.16 28.61
C LYS A 188 -4.36 -12.52 29.51
N MET A 189 -5.58 -13.06 29.45
CA MET A 189 -6.74 -12.53 30.14
C MET A 189 -7.37 -13.61 31.03
N ASP A 190 -7.87 -13.20 32.20
CA ASP A 190 -8.77 -13.99 33.04
C ASP A 190 -10.13 -13.29 33.03
N GLY A 191 -11.06 -13.81 32.23
CA GLY A 191 -12.26 -13.06 31.81
C GLY A 191 -11.87 -11.75 31.11
N ASP A 192 -12.29 -10.61 31.69
CA ASP A 192 -11.93 -9.27 31.21
C ASP A 192 -10.73 -8.64 31.94
N LYS A 193 -10.13 -9.35 32.90
CA LYS A 193 -8.98 -8.85 33.65
C LYS A 193 -7.67 -9.24 32.97
N LEU A 194 -6.79 -8.27 32.77
CA LEU A 194 -5.42 -8.51 32.31
C LEU A 194 -4.64 -9.33 33.35
N MET A 195 -4.11 -10.48 32.93
CA MET A 195 -3.24 -11.27 33.80
C MET A 195 -1.87 -10.61 33.90
N THR A 196 -1.32 -10.59 35.11
CA THR A 196 -0.01 -10.04 35.42
C THR A 196 0.87 -11.09 36.09
N SER A 197 2.19 -11.01 35.88
CA SER A 197 3.17 -11.81 36.62
C SER A 197 3.20 -11.41 38.10
N MET A 198 3.91 -12.19 38.92
CA MET A 198 4.13 -11.87 40.33
C MET A 198 4.73 -10.47 40.52
N ASP A 199 5.52 -10.01 39.55
CA ASP A 199 6.19 -8.69 39.56
C ASP A 199 5.28 -7.57 39.02
N GLY A 200 3.99 -7.86 38.77
CA GLY A 200 2.99 -6.91 38.29
C GLY A 200 3.04 -6.62 36.78
N LYS A 201 3.88 -7.31 36.01
CA LYS A 201 4.01 -7.09 34.55
C LYS A 201 2.92 -7.81 33.76
N PRO A 202 2.39 -7.24 32.68
CA PRO A 202 1.37 -7.91 31.88
C PRO A 202 1.90 -9.20 31.23
N MET A 203 1.12 -10.26 31.33
CA MET A 203 1.48 -11.55 30.72
C MET A 203 1.19 -11.55 29.21
N LYS A 204 2.21 -11.86 28.41
CA LYS A 204 2.12 -11.99 26.94
C LYS A 204 1.57 -13.36 26.56
N GLY A 205 0.63 -13.38 25.62
CA GLY A 205 0.16 -14.55 24.89
C GLY A 205 0.82 -14.64 23.51
N ASP A 206 0.08 -15.08 22.50
CA ASP A 206 0.60 -15.23 21.14
C ASP A 206 1.07 -13.90 20.54
N LEU A 207 2.15 -13.95 19.77
CA LEU A 207 2.52 -12.84 18.90
C LEU A 207 1.41 -12.65 17.85
N ALA A 208 0.93 -11.42 17.72
CA ALA A 208 -0.13 -11.07 16.79
C ALA A 208 0.41 -10.36 15.55
N LYS A 209 1.34 -9.41 15.74
CA LYS A 209 1.84 -8.54 14.66
C LYS A 209 3.20 -7.96 15.03
N VAL A 210 4.02 -7.66 14.02
CA VAL A 210 5.28 -6.94 14.17
C VAL A 210 5.24 -5.69 13.30
N PHE A 211 5.60 -4.54 13.86
CA PHE A 211 5.80 -3.30 13.10
C PHE A 211 7.28 -2.95 13.07
N VAL A 212 7.74 -2.40 11.96
CA VAL A 212 9.09 -1.86 11.80
C VAL A 212 8.96 -0.39 11.45
N MET A 213 9.73 0.46 12.13
CA MET A 213 9.97 1.84 11.68
C MET A 213 11.47 2.07 11.51
N GLY A 214 11.85 2.70 10.41
CA GLY A 214 13.24 2.93 10.05
C GLY A 214 13.43 4.33 9.51
N LYS A 215 14.64 4.86 9.68
CA LYS A 215 15.00 6.22 9.28
C LYS A 215 16.23 6.21 8.39
N GLU A 216 16.13 6.86 7.23
CA GLU A 216 17.27 7.04 6.33
C GLU A 216 17.13 8.32 5.52
N GLN A 217 18.26 8.93 5.18
CA GLN A 217 18.29 10.24 4.53
C GLN A 217 17.47 10.26 3.24
N GLY A 218 16.58 11.25 3.12
CA GLY A 218 15.82 11.53 1.90
C GLY A 218 14.62 10.61 1.67
N TRP A 219 14.31 9.71 2.60
CA TRP A 219 13.08 8.90 2.57
C TRP A 219 11.81 9.74 2.72
N GLY A 220 11.92 10.94 3.30
CA GLY A 220 10.82 11.89 3.45
C GLY A 220 10.66 12.90 2.30
N ASP A 221 11.67 13.05 1.44
CA ASP A 221 11.77 14.21 0.52
C ASP A 221 10.61 14.31 -0.48
N LYS A 222 10.12 13.17 -0.95
CA LYS A 222 9.08 13.10 -1.97
C LYS A 222 7.68 12.93 -1.40
N LEU A 223 7.55 12.81 -0.07
CA LEU A 223 6.25 12.68 0.58
C LEU A 223 5.50 14.01 0.62
N PRO A 224 4.17 14.00 0.46
CA PRO A 224 3.32 15.17 0.73
C PRO A 224 3.55 15.69 2.15
N GLU A 225 3.51 17.01 2.35
CA GLU A 225 3.72 17.65 3.66
C GLU A 225 2.85 17.06 4.78
N ASN A 226 1.59 16.76 4.47
CA ASN A 226 0.65 16.16 5.43
C ASN A 226 0.95 14.70 5.80
N LEU A 227 1.96 14.09 5.18
CA LEU A 227 2.43 12.72 5.44
C LEU A 227 3.92 12.70 5.86
N LYS A 228 4.58 13.85 5.96
CA LYS A 228 5.98 13.93 6.36
C LYS A 228 6.11 13.67 7.85
N ASN A 229 6.79 12.56 8.16
CA ASN A 229 7.28 12.27 9.49
C ASN A 229 8.81 12.33 9.46
N GLY A 230 9.36 13.43 8.96
CA GLY A 230 10.77 13.50 8.57
C GLY A 230 11.12 12.37 7.59
N ASP A 231 12.25 11.72 7.84
CA ASP A 231 12.81 10.63 7.05
C ASP A 231 12.37 9.22 7.51
N TRP A 232 11.30 9.14 8.32
CA TRP A 232 10.79 7.86 8.80
C TRP A 232 9.90 7.15 7.78
N ALA A 233 10.03 5.83 7.76
CA ALA A 233 9.20 4.91 7.01
C ALA A 233 8.79 3.69 7.84
N TYR A 234 7.74 3.01 7.40
CA TYR A 234 7.01 2.02 8.19
C TYR A 234 6.80 0.72 7.41
N ALA A 235 6.88 -0.43 8.07
CA ALA A 235 6.46 -1.72 7.54
C ALA A 235 5.77 -2.55 8.62
N ALA A 236 5.06 -3.60 8.21
CA ALA A 236 4.35 -4.50 9.10
C ALA A 236 4.48 -5.95 8.63
N TYR A 237 4.45 -6.85 9.59
CA TYR A 237 4.62 -8.29 9.40
C TYR A 237 3.65 -9.05 10.30
N ASP A 238 3.20 -10.21 9.84
CA ASP A 238 2.43 -11.12 10.69
C ASP A 238 3.33 -11.90 11.66
N ALA A 239 2.73 -12.75 12.50
CA ALA A 239 3.45 -13.55 13.48
C ALA A 239 4.44 -14.56 12.87
N THR A 240 4.33 -14.84 11.56
CA THR A 240 5.22 -15.73 10.80
C THR A 240 6.32 -14.97 10.05
N SER A 241 6.44 -13.65 10.28
CA SER A 241 7.37 -12.76 9.58
C SER A 241 7.04 -12.57 8.10
N LYS A 242 5.81 -12.84 7.67
CA LYS A 242 5.36 -12.51 6.31
C LYS A 242 4.98 -11.02 6.25
N PRO A 243 5.42 -10.27 5.22
CA PRO A 243 5.02 -8.88 5.04
C PRO A 243 3.50 -8.72 4.95
N LEU A 244 2.97 -7.72 5.64
CA LEU A 244 1.57 -7.35 5.59
C LEU A 244 1.38 -6.13 4.69
N MET A 245 0.37 -6.20 3.82
CA MET A 245 -0.11 -5.03 3.09
C MET A 245 -1.00 -4.21 4.02
N GLU A 246 -0.52 -3.04 4.42
CA GLU A 246 -1.22 -2.13 5.33
C GLU A 246 -1.32 -0.74 4.70
N ASP A 247 -2.28 0.05 5.19
CA ASP A 247 -2.35 1.47 4.88
C ASP A 247 -1.41 2.24 5.83
N PHE A 248 -0.16 2.44 5.39
CA PHE A 248 0.87 3.14 6.16
C PHE A 248 0.61 4.64 6.31
N THR A 249 -0.37 5.22 5.59
CA THR A 249 -0.79 6.61 5.85
C THR A 249 -1.36 6.77 7.27
N LYS A 250 -1.94 5.69 7.84
CA LYS A 250 -2.38 5.65 9.23
C LYS A 250 -1.22 5.64 10.22
N CYS A 251 -0.15 4.91 9.91
CA CYS A 251 1.09 4.96 10.69
C CYS A 251 1.65 6.38 10.67
N ARG A 252 1.68 7.00 9.48
CA ARG A 252 2.13 8.38 9.32
C ARG A 252 1.32 9.35 10.17
N ALA A 253 0.01 9.39 9.98
CA ALA A 253 -0.91 10.28 10.69
C ALA A 253 -0.86 10.12 12.22
N CYS A 254 -0.69 8.89 12.72
CA CYS A 254 -0.58 8.63 14.16
C CYS A 254 0.71 9.22 14.76
N HIS A 255 1.80 9.20 13.99
CA HIS A 255 3.11 9.68 14.41
C HIS A 255 3.33 11.19 14.13
N THR A 256 2.59 11.80 13.20
CA THR A 256 2.72 13.23 12.83
C THR A 256 2.66 14.20 14.02
N PRO A 257 1.78 14.04 15.03
CA PRO A 257 1.74 14.94 16.20
C PRO A 257 3.02 14.94 17.05
N LEU A 258 3.93 14.01 16.82
CA LEU A 258 5.15 13.81 17.60
C LEU A 258 6.40 14.44 16.96
N ALA A 259 6.25 15.46 16.11
CA ALA A 259 7.38 16.12 15.45
C ALA A 259 8.48 16.56 16.41
N GLN A 260 8.13 17.03 17.61
CA GLN A 260 9.07 17.44 18.67
C GLN A 260 9.80 16.27 19.36
N LYS A 261 9.40 15.03 19.05
CA LYS A 261 9.94 13.78 19.59
C LYS A 261 10.48 12.90 18.47
N ASP A 262 10.91 13.53 17.37
CA ASP A 262 11.37 12.88 16.13
C ASP A 262 10.39 11.82 15.64
N PHE A 263 9.08 12.09 15.79
CA PHE A 263 8.00 11.19 15.39
C PHE A 263 7.99 9.84 16.14
N VAL A 264 8.63 9.71 17.30
CA VAL A 264 8.72 8.44 18.06
C VAL A 264 7.80 8.46 19.28
N HIS A 265 6.85 7.52 19.35
CA HIS A 265 6.04 7.35 20.55
C HIS A 265 6.89 6.91 21.74
N ARG A 266 6.52 7.38 22.94
CA ARG A 266 7.21 7.04 24.20
C ARG A 266 8.69 7.44 24.24
N TYR A 267 9.07 8.45 23.45
CA TYR A 267 10.39 9.08 23.48
C TYR A 267 10.81 9.44 24.91
N ASP A 268 9.98 10.22 25.62
CA ASP A 268 10.32 10.70 26.96
C ASP A 268 10.44 9.56 27.96
N GLU A 269 9.54 8.58 27.91
CA GLU A 269 9.57 7.39 28.77
C GLU A 269 10.84 6.56 28.54
N TYR A 270 11.26 6.36 27.28
CA TYR A 270 12.50 5.68 26.96
C TYR A 270 13.71 6.36 27.62
N PHE A 271 13.85 7.68 27.46
CA PHE A 271 14.99 8.39 28.04
C PHE A 271 14.93 8.51 29.56
N GLN A 272 13.75 8.61 30.15
CA GLN A 272 13.56 8.62 31.61
C GLN A 272 13.92 7.29 32.26
N THR A 273 13.61 6.16 31.59
CA THR A 273 13.85 4.82 32.13
C THR A 273 15.25 4.30 31.83
N ARG A 274 15.85 4.70 30.71
CA ARG A 274 17.20 4.31 30.32
C ARG A 274 18.29 4.86 31.25
N GLY A 275 18.07 6.03 31.87
CA GLY A 275 19.02 6.62 32.83
C GLY A 275 19.00 5.99 34.23
N ARG A 276 18.17 4.96 34.45
CA ARG A 276 17.99 4.27 35.74
C ARG A 276 18.54 2.84 35.76
N MET A 277 19.27 2.41 34.72
CA MET A 277 19.94 1.11 34.64
C MET A 277 21.45 1.25 34.72
#